data_AF-A0A7W1P7V0-F1
#
_entry.id   AF-A0A7W1P7V0-F1
#
_cell.length_a   1.000
_cell.length_b   1.000
_cell.length_c   1.000
_cell.angle_alpha   90.00
_cell.angle_beta   90.00
_cell.angle_gamma   90.00
#
_symmetry.space_group_name_H-M   'P 1'
#
loop_
_entity.id
_entity.type
_entity.pdbx_description
1 polymer ?
#
loop_
_entity_poly.entity_id
_entity_poly.type
_entity_poly.pdbx_seq_one_letter_code
_entity_poly.pdbx_strand_id
1 'polypeptide(L)'
;MDKATQLGNLRKAGDGRVKFQRDLSGVKVRAYGNVAIMTAVATFHRPDDGAGNVSYAVTTEIWVNDGGRWRLAHFQPTAGLRPPTAR
;
A
#
# COMPACT_ATOMS: atom_id res chain seq x y z
N MET A 1 14.66 0.01 -18.13
CA MET A 1 13.50 -0.90 -18.21
C MET A 1 12.45 -0.21 -19.05
N ASP A 2 12.03 -0.79 -20.17
CA ASP A 2 11.09 -0.13 -21.08
C ASP A 2 9.62 -0.36 -20.66
N LYS A 3 8.76 0.57 -21.07
CA LYS A 3 7.32 0.58 -20.74
C LYS A 3 6.58 -0.64 -21.33
N ALA A 4 7.08 -1.19 -22.43
CA ALA A 4 6.49 -2.35 -23.09
C ALA A 4 6.67 -3.62 -22.28
N THR A 5 7.85 -3.80 -21.67
CA THR A 5 8.19 -4.90 -20.77
C THR A 5 7.33 -4.84 -19.50
N GLN A 6 7.13 -3.64 -18.95
CA GLN A 6 6.28 -3.44 -17.76
C GLN A 6 4.81 -3.80 -18.04
N LEU A 7 4.28 -3.39 -19.20
CA LEU A 7 2.92 -3.74 -19.63
C LEU A 7 2.77 -5.23 -19.98
N GLY A 8 3.82 -5.85 -20.53
CA GLY A 8 3.86 -7.29 -20.79
C GLY A 8 3.78 -8.11 -19.51
N ASN A 9 4.49 -7.70 -18.46
CA ASN A 9 4.47 -8.37 -17.16
C ASN A 9 3.12 -8.22 -16.44
N LEU A 10 2.49 -7.03 -16.52
CA LEU A 10 1.15 -6.80 -15.98
C LEU A 10 0.07 -7.66 -16.65
N ARG A 11 0.20 -7.91 -17.96
CA ARG A 11 -0.73 -8.76 -18.72
C ARG A 11 -0.52 -10.25 -18.49
N LYS A 12 0.72 -10.68 -18.22
CA LYS A 12 1.06 -12.07 -17.86
C LYS A 12 0.62 -12.44 -16.45
N ALA A 13 0.48 -11.46 -15.55
CA ALA A 13 -0.16 -11.63 -14.25
C ALA A 13 -1.70 -11.71 -14.39
N GLY A 14 -2.20 -12.63 -15.23
CA GLY A 14 -3.62 -12.80 -15.53
C GLY A 14 -4.46 -12.92 -14.26
N ASP A 15 -5.56 -12.14 -14.18
CA ASP A 15 -6.48 -11.98 -13.03
C ASP A 15 -5.83 -11.91 -11.64
N GLY A 16 -4.52 -11.69 -11.61
CA GLY A 16 -3.66 -11.74 -10.46
C GLY A 16 -3.89 -10.50 -9.65
N ARG A 17 -4.91 -10.54 -8.78
CA ARG A 17 -4.96 -9.70 -7.60
C ARG A 17 -3.64 -9.94 -6.88
N VAL A 18 -2.63 -9.13 -7.17
CA VAL A 18 -1.40 -9.09 -6.40
C VAL A 18 -1.85 -8.76 -4.99
N LYS A 19 -1.97 -9.78 -4.15
CA LYS A 19 -2.31 -9.64 -2.75
C LYS A 19 -1.05 -9.12 -2.09
N PHE A 20 -0.84 -7.82 -2.19
CA PHE A 20 0.15 -7.15 -1.37
C PHE A 20 -0.30 -7.31 0.08
N GLN A 21 0.31 -8.25 0.79
CA GLN A 21 0.19 -8.30 2.23
C GLN A 21 1.06 -7.19 2.78
N ARG A 22 0.50 -6.39 3.68
CA ARG A 22 1.25 -5.37 4.37
C ARG A 22 0.94 -5.39 5.85
N ASP A 23 1.99 -5.20 6.64
CA ASP A 23 1.86 -4.91 8.05
C ASP A 23 1.94 -3.39 8.24
N LEU A 24 1.04 -2.85 9.06
CA LEU A 24 0.99 -1.43 9.35
C LEU A 24 1.47 -1.18 10.78
N SER A 25 2.37 -0.21 10.95
CA SER A 25 2.83 0.28 12.25
C SER A 25 2.71 1.80 12.32
N GLY A 26 2.62 2.33 13.54
CA GLY A 26 2.48 3.78 13.77
C GLY A 26 1.21 4.37 13.15
N VAL A 27 0.13 3.58 13.07
CA VAL A 27 -1.13 3.98 12.45
C VAL A 27 -1.73 5.19 13.19
N LYS A 28 -2.05 6.24 12.44
CA LYS A 28 -2.84 7.38 12.90
C LYS A 28 -3.98 7.61 11.94
N VAL A 29 -5.18 7.79 12.48
CA VAL A 29 -6.40 8.05 11.71
C VAL A 29 -7.01 9.37 12.17
N ARG A 30 -7.41 10.21 11.21
CA ARG A 30 -8.20 11.42 11.44
C ARG A 30 -9.44 11.37 10.56
N ALA A 31 -10.62 11.49 11.17
CA ALA A 31 -11.89 11.48 10.45
C ALA A 31 -12.47 12.89 10.34
N TYR A 32 -13.07 13.18 9.19
CA TYR A 32 -13.70 14.43 8.79
C TYR A 32 -15.04 14.10 8.12
N GLY A 33 -16.10 13.94 8.92
CA GLY A 33 -17.39 13.49 8.42
C GLY A 33 -17.31 12.12 7.75
N ASN A 34 -17.64 12.06 6.46
CA ASN A 34 -17.57 10.84 5.66
C ASN A 34 -16.20 10.59 5.03
N VAL A 35 -15.16 11.36 5.38
CA VAL A 35 -13.78 11.16 4.91
C VAL A 35 -12.89 10.78 6.08
N ALA A 36 -11.93 9.87 5.88
CA ALA A 36 -10.89 9.57 6.85
C ALA A 36 -9.52 9.57 6.19
N ILE A 37 -8.55 10.19 6.85
CA ILE A 37 -7.15 10.17 6.44
C ILE A 37 -6.40 9.24 7.40
N MET A 38 -5.77 8.21 6.85
CA MET A 38 -4.88 7.32 7.59
C MET A 38 -3.45 7.58 7.16
N THR A 39 -2.55 7.69 8.13
CA THR A 39 -1.11 7.65 7.90
C THR A 39 -0.50 6.48 8.66
N ALA A 40 0.38 5.72 8.02
CA ALA A 40 1.05 4.59 8.65
C ALA A 40 2.40 4.31 8.00
N VAL A 41 3.29 3.62 8.71
CA VAL A 41 4.44 2.95 8.09
C VAL A 41 3.99 1.56 7.65
N ALA A 42 4.09 1.28 6.35
CA ALA A 42 3.72 0.02 5.75
C ALA A 42 4.96 -0.80 5.41
N THR A 43 4.97 -2.04 5.89
CA THR A 43 5.92 -3.09 5.53
C THR A 43 5.24 -3.97 4.49
N PHE A 44 5.67 -3.89 3.22
CA PHE A 44 5.09 -4.68 2.14
C PHE A 44 5.87 -5.97 1.95
N HIS A 45 5.14 -7.08 2.00
CA HIS A 45 5.64 -8.40 1.67
C HIS A 45 5.28 -8.70 0.23
N ARG A 46 6.28 -9.03 -0.60
CA ARG A 46 6.06 -9.54 -1.96
C ARG A 46 6.15 -11.06 -1.93
N PRO A 47 5.04 -11.79 -2.13
CA PRO A 47 5.06 -13.26 -2.08
C PRO A 47 5.87 -13.89 -3.21
N ASP A 48 6.02 -13.21 -4.34
CA ASP A 48 6.42 -13.83 -5.61
C ASP A 48 7.92 -13.71 -5.95
N ASP A 49 8.72 -13.03 -5.12
CA ASP A 49 10.10 -12.71 -5.50
C ASP A 49 11.16 -13.74 -5.07
N GLY A 50 10.74 -14.84 -4.42
CA GLY A 50 11.62 -15.94 -3.99
C GLY A 50 12.72 -15.57 -2.99
N ALA A 51 12.92 -14.28 -2.75
CA ALA A 51 13.97 -13.69 -1.93
C ALA A 51 13.41 -13.03 -0.66
N GLY A 52 12.09 -12.89 -0.54
CA GLY A 52 11.44 -12.30 0.62
C GLY A 52 11.75 -10.82 0.76
N ASN A 53 11.86 -10.07 -0.35
CA ASN A 53 12.23 -8.66 -0.24
C ASN A 53 11.08 -7.87 0.41
N VAL A 54 11.38 -7.38 1.59
CA VAL A 54 10.52 -6.46 2.33
C VAL A 54 10.80 -5.04 1.86
N SER A 55 9.75 -4.30 1.48
CA SER A 55 9.86 -2.88 1.19
C SER A 55 9.07 -2.05 2.19
N TYR A 56 9.61 -0.89 2.55
CA TYR A 56 9.00 0.01 3.53
C TYR A 56 8.51 1.28 2.84
N ALA A 57 7.33 1.75 3.23
CA ALA A 57 6.84 3.07 2.83
C ALA A 57 6.14 3.77 3.98
N VAL A 58 6.26 5.09 4.03
CA VAL A 58 5.27 5.92 4.73
C VAL A 58 4.08 6.06 3.78
N THR A 59 2.90 5.71 4.26
CA THR A 59 1.67 5.71 3.47
C THR A 59 0.71 6.75 3.98
N THR A 60 0.08 7.47 3.05
CA THR A 60 -1.11 8.29 3.32
C THR A 60 -2.27 7.71 2.52
N GLU A 61 -3.38 7.46 3.20
CA GLU A 61 -4.60 6.93 2.61
C GLU A 61 -5.77 7.85 2.90
N ILE A 62 -6.60 8.06 1.88
CA ILE A 62 -7.86 8.77 2.01
C ILE A 62 -8.96 7.76 1.77
N TRP A 63 -9.82 7.62 2.76
CA TRP A 63 -10.98 6.75 2.76
C TRP A 63 -12.25 7.59 2.73
N VAL A 64 -13.25 7.14 2.00
CA VAL A 64 -14.58 7.77 1.94
C VAL A 64 -15.62 6.74 2.37
N ASN A 65 -16.51 7.15 3.26
CA ASN A 65 -17.69 6.39 3.66
C ASN A 65 -18.81 6.68 2.65
N ASP A 66 -19.18 5.65 1.90
CA ASP A 66 -20.29 5.67 0.96
C ASP A 66 -21.35 4.68 1.45
N GLY A 67 -22.45 5.21 1.99
CA GLY A 67 -23.57 4.41 2.50
C GLY A 67 -23.19 3.46 3.65
N GLY A 68 -22.36 3.90 4.60
CA GLY A 68 -21.92 3.09 5.74
C GLY A 68 -20.71 2.20 5.44
N ARG A 69 -20.23 2.16 4.19
CA ARG A 69 -19.08 1.35 3.78
C ARG A 69 -17.89 2.24 3.44
N TRP A 70 -16.80 2.07 4.17
CA TRP A 70 -15.53 2.74 3.86
C TRP A 70 -14.88 2.13 2.62
N ARG A 71 -14.42 3.00 1.72
CA ARG A 71 -13.68 2.63 0.50
C ARG A 71 -12.45 3.51 0.38
N LEU A 72 -11.35 2.92 -0.07
CA LEU A 72 -10.11 3.65 -0.35
C LEU A 72 -10.32 4.52 -1.59
N ALA A 73 -10.24 5.83 -1.43
CA ALA A 73 -10.37 6.80 -2.52
C ALA A 73 -9.00 7.24 -3.05
N HIS A 74 -7.98 7.27 -2.20
CA HIS A 74 -6.62 7.63 -2.59
C HIS A 74 -5.58 6.90 -1.73
N PHE A 75 -4.46 6.54 -2.34
CA PHE A 75 -3.32 5.89 -1.69
C PHE A 75 -2.02 6.46 -2.26
N GLN A 76 -1.21 7.04 -1.38
CA GLN A 76 0.09 7.60 -1.72
C GLN A 76 1.17 6.97 -0.83
N PRO A 77 1.88 5.94 -1.31
CA PRO A 77 3.08 5.45 -0.66
C PRO A 77 4.28 6.34 -1.03
N THR A 78 5.06 6.73 -0.03
CA THR A 78 6.39 7.31 -0.21
C THR A 78 7.41 6.32 0.30
N ALA A 79 8.27 5.80 -0.57
CA ALA A 79 9.27 4.82 -0.21
C ALA A 79 10.18 5.36 0.90
N GLY A 80 10.29 4.60 2.00
CA GLY A 80 11.15 4.91 3.13
C GLY A 80 12.41 4.06 3.05
N LEU A 81 13.58 4.67 3.18
CA LEU A 81 14.88 4.01 2.98
C LEU A 81 15.27 2.99 4.06
N ARG A 82 14.52 2.86 5.17
CA ARG A 82 14.85 1.96 6.31
C ARG A 82 13.59 1.54 7.10
N PRO A 83 13.64 0.38 7.81
CA PRO A 83 12.60 0.01 8.77
C PRO A 83 12.42 1.10 9.84
N PRO A 84 11.20 1.31 10.36
CA PRO A 84 11.00 2.21 11.49
C PRO A 84 11.79 1.68 12.69
N THR A 85 12.77 2.45 13.16
CA THR A 85 13.46 2.16 14.43
C THR A 85 12.44 2.22 15.55
N ALA A 86 12.28 1.12 16.29
CA ALA A 86 11.51 1.08 17.51
C ALA A 86 12.01 2.18 18.47
N ARG A 87 11.08 2.96 19.02
CA ARG A 87 11.31 3.83 20.18
C ARG A 87 10.64 3.19 21.38
#